data_AF-A0A482WBH8-F1
#
_entry.id   AF-A0A482WBH8-F1
#
_cell.length_a   1.000
_cell.length_b   1.000
_cell.length_c   1.000
_cell.angle_alpha   90.00
_cell.angle_beta   90.00
_cell.angle_gamma   90.00
#
_symmetry.space_group_name_H-M   'P 1'
#
loop_
_entity.id
_entity.type
_entity.pdbx_description
1 polymer ?
#
loop_
_entity_poly.entity_id
_entity_poly.type
_entity_poly.pdbx_seq_one_letter_code
_entity_poly.pdbx_strand_id
1 'polypeptide(L)'
;MKASAHAQFTCNSYIDKRCIGDEAHKLVDEMNTKCEGTPPNGSEYKLCRKIKQVIDFEVNGLKPESRIIRTCGWDNSNYMNKCYQRSGFGGRQEVCACEGDGCNSGTSFYASVSLLIGLLALQQINL
;
A
#
# COMPACT_ATOMS: atom_id res chain seq x y z
N MET A 1 28.38 -6.31 6.06
CA MET A 1 27.13 -5.85 6.67
C MET A 1 26.03 -6.74 6.13
N LYS A 2 25.29 -7.45 7.00
CA LYS A 2 24.24 -8.38 6.56
C LYS A 2 22.97 -7.57 6.32
N ALA A 3 22.49 -7.55 5.09
CA ALA A 3 21.18 -7.04 4.76
C ALA A 3 20.13 -7.75 5.63
N SER A 4 19.38 -7.01 6.44
CA SER A 4 18.17 -7.54 7.05
C SER A 4 17.13 -7.67 5.95
N ALA A 5 17.07 -8.83 5.31
CA ALA A 5 16.10 -9.14 4.29
C ALA A 5 14.74 -9.41 4.96
N HIS A 6 13.99 -8.33 5.20
CA HIS A 6 12.58 -8.42 5.59
C HIS A 6 11.76 -8.98 4.44
N ALA A 7 10.83 -9.87 4.75
CA ALA A 7 9.82 -10.36 3.83
C ALA A 7 8.78 -9.26 3.60
N GLN A 8 8.45 -9.02 2.34
CA GLN A 8 7.50 -7.98 1.94
C GLN A 8 6.58 -8.53 0.86
N PHE A 9 5.30 -8.13 0.91
CA PHE A 9 4.41 -8.47 -0.19
C PHE A 9 4.87 -7.75 -1.46
N THR A 10 5.14 -8.50 -2.54
CA THR A 10 5.47 -7.97 -3.86
C THR A 10 4.45 -8.49 -4.89
N CYS A 11 3.55 -7.61 -5.34
CA CYS A 11 2.44 -8.01 -6.20
C CYS A 11 1.78 -6.82 -6.91
N ASN A 12 0.95 -7.10 -7.92
CA ASN A 12 0.14 -6.12 -8.63
C ASN A 12 -1.27 -6.66 -8.89
N SER A 13 -2.31 -5.96 -8.43
CA SER A 13 -3.72 -6.40 -8.56
C SER A 13 -4.29 -6.32 -9.98
N TYR A 14 -3.52 -5.76 -10.92
CA TYR A 14 -3.79 -5.90 -12.33
C TYR A 14 -3.50 -7.32 -12.83
N ILE A 15 -2.42 -7.93 -12.33
CA ILE A 15 -1.96 -9.27 -12.72
C ILE A 15 -2.67 -10.34 -11.88
N ASP A 16 -2.72 -10.14 -10.56
CA ASP A 16 -3.31 -11.10 -9.62
C ASP A 16 -4.20 -10.40 -8.61
N LYS A 17 -5.51 -10.66 -8.66
CA LYS A 17 -6.50 -10.00 -7.81
C LYS A 17 -6.29 -10.25 -6.32
N ARG A 18 -5.61 -11.33 -5.91
CA ARG A 18 -5.21 -11.57 -4.51
C ARG A 18 -4.35 -10.45 -3.93
N CYS A 19 -3.67 -9.68 -4.80
CA CYS A 19 -2.99 -8.46 -4.42
C CYS A 19 -3.94 -7.30 -4.04
N ILE A 20 -5.25 -7.48 -3.97
CA ILE A 20 -6.11 -6.49 -3.31
C ILE A 20 -5.89 -6.59 -1.79
N GLY A 21 -5.91 -7.81 -1.26
CA GLY A 21 -5.70 -8.12 0.15
C GLY A 21 -6.92 -7.86 1.02
N ASP A 22 -8.13 -7.91 0.45
CA ASP A 22 -9.39 -7.84 1.18
C ASP A 22 -9.96 -9.25 1.49
N GLU A 23 -11.14 -9.32 2.10
CA GLU A 23 -11.77 -10.59 2.46
C GLU A 23 -12.06 -11.50 1.26
N ALA A 24 -12.36 -10.93 0.09
CA ALA A 24 -12.64 -11.68 -1.13
C ALA A 24 -11.34 -12.08 -1.86
N HIS A 25 -10.25 -11.34 -1.65
CA HIS A 25 -8.99 -11.48 -2.35
C HIS A 25 -7.83 -11.43 -1.37
N LYS A 26 -7.68 -12.51 -0.60
CA LYS A 26 -6.68 -12.61 0.46
C LYS A 26 -5.28 -12.67 -0.13
N LEU A 27 -4.36 -11.97 0.53
CA LEU A 27 -2.93 -12.14 0.27
C LEU A 27 -2.51 -13.56 0.63
N VAL A 28 -1.52 -14.07 -0.08
CA VAL A 28 -0.96 -15.40 0.11
C VAL A 28 0.53 -15.31 0.37
N ASP A 29 1.08 -16.26 1.13
CA ASP A 29 2.46 -16.19 1.62
C ASP A 29 3.49 -16.25 0.48
N GLU A 30 3.15 -16.83 -0.68
CA GLU A 30 4.03 -16.84 -1.85
C GLU A 30 4.30 -15.43 -2.40
N MET A 31 3.44 -14.46 -2.10
CA MET A 31 3.65 -13.05 -2.45
C MET A 31 4.56 -12.35 -1.44
N ASN A 32 4.80 -12.92 -0.25
CA ASN A 32 5.61 -12.34 0.82
C ASN A 32 7.07 -12.77 0.69
N THR A 33 7.80 -12.08 -0.19
CA THR A 33 9.15 -12.46 -0.59
C THR A 33 10.20 -11.52 0.02
N LYS A 34 11.43 -12.00 0.14
CA LYS A 34 12.55 -11.11 0.46
C LYS A 34 12.78 -10.13 -0.68
N CYS A 35 13.17 -8.91 -0.35
CA CYS A 35 13.59 -7.94 -1.37
C CYS A 35 14.93 -8.37 -1.97
N GLU A 36 14.92 -8.72 -3.25
CA GLU A 36 16.11 -9.10 -3.99
C GLU A 36 16.62 -7.95 -4.88
N GLY A 37 17.92 -7.98 -5.17
CA GLY A 37 18.58 -6.99 -6.03
C GLY A 37 18.96 -5.69 -5.33
N THR A 38 19.37 -4.72 -6.14
CA THR A 38 19.82 -3.41 -5.67
C THR A 38 18.84 -2.33 -6.15
N PRO A 39 18.27 -1.53 -5.23
CA PRO A 39 17.54 -0.30 -5.55
C PRO A 39 18.24 0.59 -6.59
N PRO A 40 17.50 1.41 -7.36
CA PRO A 40 18.07 2.30 -8.38
C PRO A 40 19.15 3.26 -7.89
N ASN A 41 19.11 3.65 -6.61
CA ASN A 41 20.09 4.55 -5.99
C ASN A 41 21.29 3.82 -5.37
N GLY A 42 21.40 2.50 -5.53
CA GLY A 42 22.47 1.70 -4.95
C GLY A 42 22.34 1.43 -3.44
N SER A 43 21.31 1.94 -2.77
CA SER A 43 21.13 1.71 -1.32
C SER A 43 20.51 0.34 -1.03
N GLU A 44 20.30 -0.01 0.23
CA GLU A 44 19.55 -1.21 0.61
C GLU A 44 18.03 -0.95 0.60
N TYR A 45 17.24 -2.00 0.36
CA TYR A 45 15.80 -1.96 0.65
C TYR A 45 15.60 -1.93 2.17
N LYS A 46 14.78 -1.00 2.64
CA LYS A 46 14.60 -0.70 4.08
C LYS A 46 13.14 -0.65 4.53
N LEU A 47 12.20 -0.69 3.60
CA LEU A 47 10.78 -0.48 3.89
C LEU A 47 9.90 -1.17 2.86
N CYS A 48 8.67 -1.44 3.25
CA CYS A 48 7.62 -1.91 2.35
C CYS A 48 6.84 -0.72 1.80
N ARG A 49 6.33 -0.83 0.56
CA ARG A 49 5.37 0.11 -0.01
C ARG A 49 4.07 -0.58 -0.40
N LYS A 50 2.97 0.12 -0.17
CA LYS A 50 1.66 -0.16 -0.75
C LYS A 50 1.22 1.06 -1.54
N ILE A 51 0.89 0.86 -2.80
CA ILE A 51 0.52 1.92 -3.73
C ILE A 51 -0.90 1.63 -4.21
N LYS A 52 -1.82 2.56 -3.93
CA LYS A 52 -3.14 2.58 -4.56
C LYS A 52 -3.05 3.52 -5.76
N GLN A 53 -3.08 2.95 -6.95
CA GLN A 53 -3.08 3.71 -8.19
C GLN A 53 -4.49 3.75 -8.75
N VAL A 54 -4.95 4.94 -9.11
CA VAL A 54 -6.18 5.19 -9.85
C VAL A 54 -5.80 5.89 -11.15
N ILE A 55 -6.16 5.29 -12.27
CA ILE A 55 -6.08 5.90 -13.60
C ILE A 55 -7.45 6.50 -13.86
N ASP A 56 -7.53 7.83 -13.91
CA ASP A 56 -8.82 8.52 -13.98
C ASP A 56 -9.33 8.59 -15.44
N PHE A 57 -8.43 8.63 -16.44
CA PHE A 57 -8.76 8.66 -17.86
C PHE A 57 -7.79 7.81 -18.68
N GLU A 58 -8.20 7.41 -19.89
CA GLU A 58 -7.36 6.57 -20.74
C GLU A 58 -6.06 7.30 -21.12
N VAL A 59 -4.91 6.71 -20.77
CA VAL A 59 -3.58 7.24 -21.10
C VAL A 59 -2.69 6.09 -21.54
N ASN A 60 -2.04 6.23 -22.70
CA ASN A 60 -1.15 5.22 -23.28
C ASN A 60 -1.84 3.84 -23.44
N GLY A 61 -3.14 3.82 -23.78
CA GLY A 61 -3.93 2.59 -23.95
C GLY A 61 -4.34 1.90 -22.65
N LEU A 62 -4.02 2.49 -21.48
CA LEU A 62 -4.51 2.01 -20.19
C LEU A 62 -5.86 2.64 -19.89
N LYS A 63 -6.90 1.81 -19.79
CA LYS A 63 -8.26 2.25 -19.45
C LYS A 63 -8.36 2.77 -18.02
N PRO A 64 -9.39 3.56 -17.69
CA PRO A 64 -9.67 3.95 -16.32
C PRO A 64 -9.82 2.72 -15.41
N GLU A 65 -8.95 2.60 -14.42
CA GLU A 65 -8.94 1.48 -13.48
C GLU A 65 -8.27 1.85 -12.15
N SER A 66 -8.59 1.10 -11.10
CA SER A 66 -7.91 1.17 -9.81
C SER A 66 -7.18 -0.13 -9.53
N ARG A 67 -5.95 -0.02 -9.03
CA ARG A 67 -5.14 -1.17 -8.64
C ARG A 67 -4.31 -0.92 -7.39
N ILE A 68 -3.98 -2.02 -6.73
CA ILE A 68 -3.04 -2.09 -5.62
C ILE A 68 -1.74 -2.69 -6.12
N ILE A 69 -0.64 -2.01 -5.84
CA ILE A 69 0.72 -2.46 -6.12
C ILE A 69 1.47 -2.51 -4.79
N ARG A 70 2.14 -3.63 -4.51
CA ARG A 70 3.00 -3.78 -3.35
C ARG A 70 4.42 -4.05 -3.81
N THR A 71 5.39 -3.35 -3.22
CA THR A 71 6.77 -3.40 -3.65
C THR A 71 7.74 -3.04 -2.53
N CYS A 72 9.01 -3.39 -2.73
CA CYS A 72 10.10 -2.99 -1.87
C CYS A 72 10.45 -1.51 -2.06
N GLY A 73 10.78 -0.85 -0.96
CA GLY A 73 11.24 0.53 -0.93
C GLY A 73 12.58 0.69 -0.23
N TRP A 74 13.28 1.77 -0.56
CA TRP A 74 14.62 2.06 -0.05
C TRP A 74 14.73 3.47 0.53
N ASP A 75 13.96 4.41 -0.01
CA ASP A 75 13.95 5.80 0.43
C ASP A 75 13.00 5.99 1.62
N ASN A 76 13.59 6.08 2.82
CA ASN A 76 12.92 6.35 4.09
C ASN A 76 12.97 7.84 4.50
N SER A 77 13.54 8.72 3.68
CA SER A 77 13.89 10.08 4.09
C SER A 77 12.70 10.96 4.45
N ASN A 78 11.56 10.79 3.77
CA ASN A 78 10.45 11.74 3.86
C ASN A 78 9.08 11.14 4.20
N TYR A 79 8.91 9.81 4.18
CA TYR A 79 7.57 9.21 4.24
C TYR A 79 7.49 7.87 4.98
N MET A 80 8.46 7.54 5.83
CA MET A 80 8.38 6.33 6.66
C MET A 80 7.12 6.35 7.55
N ASN A 81 6.38 5.24 7.59
CA ASN A 81 5.12 5.08 8.33
C ASN A 81 4.03 6.11 7.95
N LYS A 82 4.08 6.66 6.74
CA LYS A 82 3.12 7.64 6.24
C LYS A 82 2.65 7.28 4.84
N CYS A 83 1.45 7.78 4.51
CA CYS A 83 0.93 7.78 3.15
C CYS A 83 1.05 9.19 2.56
N TYR A 84 1.39 9.29 1.28
CA TYR A 84 1.42 10.54 0.55
C TYR A 84 0.83 10.35 -0.85
N GLN A 85 0.29 11.44 -1.39
CA GLN A 85 -0.28 11.45 -2.74
C GLN A 85 0.79 11.87 -3.75
N ARG A 86 0.81 11.20 -4.91
CA ARG A 86 1.58 11.61 -6.09
C ARG A 86 0.69 11.62 -7.31
N SER A 87 0.84 12.67 -8.11
CA SER A 87 0.26 12.75 -9.44
C SER A 87 1.15 11.99 -10.42
N GLY A 88 0.57 11.19 -11.31
CA GLY A 88 1.32 10.46 -12.34
C GLY A 88 0.45 9.57 -13.24
N PHE A 89 0.89 9.38 -14.49
CA PHE A 89 0.26 8.48 -15.49
C PHE A 89 -1.24 8.73 -15.75
N GLY A 90 -1.69 9.99 -15.77
CA GLY A 90 -3.11 10.29 -16.05
C GLY A 90 -4.07 10.05 -14.89
N GLY A 91 -3.56 9.99 -13.66
CA GLY A 91 -4.39 9.86 -12.48
C GLY A 91 -3.64 10.11 -11.17
N ARG A 92 -4.11 9.45 -10.11
CA ARG A 92 -3.69 9.67 -8.72
C ARG A 92 -3.09 8.41 -8.12
N GLN A 93 -2.04 8.58 -7.33
CA GLN A 93 -1.42 7.50 -6.57
C GLN A 93 -1.33 7.87 -5.09
N GLU A 94 -1.81 7.00 -4.22
CA GLU A 94 -1.51 7.04 -2.80
C GLU A 94 -0.40 6.03 -2.50
N VAL A 95 0.73 6.50 -1.99
CA VAL A 95 1.89 5.68 -1.64
C VAL A 95 2.04 5.67 -0.13
N CYS A 96 1.84 4.51 0.48
CA CYS A 96 2.10 4.26 1.90
C CYS A 96 3.42 3.52 2.06
N ALA A 97 4.20 3.89 3.07
CA ALA A 97 5.42 3.19 3.46
C ALA A 97 5.34 2.72 4.92
N CYS A 98 5.92 1.56 5.20
CA CYS A 98 6.02 1.00 6.55
C CYS A 98 7.30 0.16 6.70
N GLU A 99 7.69 -0.09 7.94
CA GLU A 99 8.75 -1.02 8.32
C GLU A 99 8.13 -2.20 9.07
N GLY A 100 8.67 -3.41 8.92
CA GLY A 100 8.04 -4.64 9.43
C GLY A 100 7.78 -5.70 8.34
N ASP A 101 7.92 -6.98 8.71
CA ASP A 101 7.72 -8.11 7.81
C ASP A 101 6.26 -8.10 7.37
N GLY A 102 6.01 -8.04 6.07
CA GLY A 102 4.66 -8.01 5.50
C GLY A 102 3.80 -6.82 5.96
N CYS A 103 4.39 -5.73 6.46
CA CYS A 103 3.63 -4.59 7.01
C CYS A 103 2.74 -3.90 5.95
N ASN A 104 3.07 -4.05 4.66
CA ASN A 104 2.27 -3.54 3.55
C ASN A 104 1.04 -4.40 3.20
N SER A 105 0.71 -5.41 4.00
CA SER A 105 -0.52 -6.21 3.85
C SER A 105 -1.79 -5.37 4.06
N GLY A 106 -1.75 -4.44 5.02
CA GLY A 106 -2.93 -3.75 5.57
C GLY A 106 -3.87 -3.14 4.53
N THR A 107 -5.17 -3.40 4.67
CA THR A 107 -6.26 -2.72 3.96
C THR A 107 -6.56 -1.42 4.69
N SER A 108 -6.12 -0.25 4.20
CA SER A 108 -6.37 1.02 4.89
C SER A 108 -7.87 1.20 5.20
N PHE A 109 -8.23 1.01 6.47
CA PHE A 109 -9.50 1.41 7.06
C PHE A 109 -9.18 2.31 8.26
N TYR A 110 -8.63 3.49 8.00
CA TYR A 110 -8.74 4.58 8.96
C TYR A 110 -10.11 5.25 8.77
N ALA A 111 -11.19 4.50 9.00
CA ALA A 111 -12.44 5.14 9.38
C ALA A 111 -12.17 5.80 10.72
N SER A 112 -12.25 7.14 10.78
CA SER A 112 -11.96 7.89 11.99
C SER A 112 -12.80 7.32 13.14
N VAL A 113 -12.13 6.68 14.11
CA VAL A 113 -12.77 6.15 15.33
C VAL A 113 -13.57 7.25 16.04
N SER A 114 -13.15 8.51 15.88
CA SER A 114 -13.87 9.69 16.37
C SER A 114 -15.27 9.86 15.78
N LEU A 115 -15.49 9.46 14.51
CA LEU A 115 -16.80 9.52 13.88
C LEU A 115 -17.76 8.49 14.49
N LEU A 116 -17.27 7.27 14.75
CA LEU A 116 -18.04 6.20 15.40
C LEU A 116 -18.44 6.58 16.83
N ILE A 117 -17.52 7.19 17.60
CA ILE A 117 -17.81 7.65 18.97
C ILE A 117 -18.84 8.80 18.95
N GLY A 118 -18.73 9.74 18.01
CA GLY A 118 -19.69 10.83 17.86
C GLY A 118 -21.11 10.36 17.52
N LEU A 119 -21.23 9.35 16.63
CA LEU A 119 -22.51 8.73 16.27
C LEU A 119 -23.15 7.99 17.45
N LEU A 120 -22.36 7.26 18.24
CA LEU A 120 -22.85 6.56 19.44
C LEU A 120 -23.29 7.54 20.54
N ALA A 121 -22.56 8.65 20.72
CA ALA A 121 -22.94 9.68 21.68
C ALA A 121 -24.25 10.38 21.31
N LEU A 122 -24.49 10.62 20.02
CA LEU A 122 -25.76 11.20 19.53
C LEU A 122 -26.96 10.27 19.73
N GLN A 123 -26.78 8.94 19.67
CA GLN A 123 -27.85 7.99 19.95
C GLN A 123 -28.26 7.96 21.43
N GLN A 124 -27.32 8.21 22.36
CA GLN A 124 -27.63 8.25 23.80
C GLN A 124 -28.30 9.56 24.25
N ILE A 125 -28.25 10.62 23.43
CA ILE A 125 -28.94 11.89 23.73
C ILE A 125 -30.42 11.85 23.30
N ASN A 126 -30.78 10.94 22.39
CA ASN A 126 -32.14 10.76 21.88
C ASN A 126 -32.90 9.58 22.55
N LEU A 127 -32.42 9.09 23.69
CA LEU A 127 -33.11 8.11 24.54
C LEU A 127 -33.41 8.70 25.92
#